data_AF-A0A4Q9Z245-F1
#
_entry.id   AF-A0A4Q9Z245-F1
#
_cell.length_a   1.000
_cell.length_b   1.000
_cell.length_c   1.000
_cell.angle_alpha   90.00
_cell.angle_beta   90.00
_cell.angle_gamma   90.00
#
_symmetry.space_group_name_H-M   'P 1'
#
loop_
_entity.id
_entity.type
_entity.pdbx_description
1 polymer ?
#
loop_
_entity_poly.entity_id
_entity_poly.type
_entity_poly.pdbx_seq_one_letter_code
_entity_poly.pdbx_strand_id
1 'polypeptide(L)'
;MKKRIVSCLMIIGAAGMLFAFGDLLIPQENVIFDADKNPSDFAELVTTTNFRYWAARGFLGVLMEMIGTVGLYLYLQKTKAEKTAFIGLLLSLTHQILGFGVFSIIYFMFPVLGTLYQQGNTSVMAYATMKDELALLMGSSLLITLTGLAFMAVAIWRSGKLPKWSGWLVFLGFFLIPFP
;
A
#
# COMPACT_ATOMS: atom_id res chain seq x y z
N MET A 1 -15.14 -23.77 -6.49
CA MET A 1 -14.21 -22.79 -7.10
C MET A 1 -14.80 -21.37 -7.20
N LYS A 2 -15.99 -21.17 -7.79
CA LYS A 2 -16.62 -19.83 -7.93
C LYS A 2 -16.74 -19.04 -6.61
N LYS A 3 -17.20 -19.67 -5.52
CA LYS A 3 -17.34 -18.99 -4.20
C LYS A 3 -16.03 -18.41 -3.68
N ARG A 4 -14.91 -19.14 -3.81
CA ARG A 4 -13.58 -18.69 -3.35
C ARG A 4 -13.10 -17.45 -4.10
N ILE A 5 -13.30 -17.41 -5.43
CA ILE A 5 -12.93 -16.26 -6.27
C ILE A 5 -13.74 -15.02 -5.87
N VAL A 6 -15.05 -15.17 -5.66
CA VAL A 6 -15.91 -14.07 -5.20
C VAL A 6 -15.44 -13.55 -3.83
N SER A 7 -15.08 -14.43 -2.89
CA SER A 7 -14.52 -14.01 -1.61
C SER A 7 -13.25 -13.19 -1.77
N CYS A 8 -12.29 -13.62 -2.59
CA CYS A 8 -11.07 -12.84 -2.86
C CYS A 8 -11.38 -11.48 -3.51
N LEU A 9 -12.34 -11.41 -4.43
CA LEU A 9 -12.77 -10.16 -5.05
C LEU A 9 -13.47 -9.21 -4.06
N MET A 10 -14.17 -9.73 -3.06
CA MET A 10 -14.70 -8.88 -1.97
C MET A 10 -13.56 -8.35 -1.09
N ILE A 11 -12.52 -9.16 -0.85
CA ILE A 11 -11.35 -8.76 -0.06
C ILE A 11 -10.59 -7.62 -0.74
N ILE A 12 -10.39 -7.64 -2.07
CA ILE A 12 -9.72 -6.50 -2.75
C ILE A 12 -10.55 -5.21 -2.65
N GLY A 13 -11.88 -5.31 -2.73
CA GLY A 13 -12.76 -4.16 -2.53
C GLY A 13 -12.66 -3.59 -1.12
N ALA A 14 -12.63 -4.47 -0.11
CA ALA A 14 -12.44 -4.07 1.28
C ALA A 14 -11.04 -3.47 1.53
N ALA A 15 -9.99 -4.01 0.91
CA ALA A 15 -8.64 -3.43 0.96
C ALA A 15 -8.65 -1.99 0.42
N GLY A 16 -9.29 -1.76 -0.73
CA GLY A 16 -9.45 -0.43 -1.30
C GLY A 16 -10.14 0.56 -0.35
N MET A 17 -11.18 0.12 0.37
CA MET A 17 -11.82 0.97 1.38
C MET A 17 -10.88 1.27 2.56
N LEU A 18 -10.15 0.27 3.05
CA LEU A 18 -9.16 0.50 4.12
C LEU A 18 -8.12 1.53 3.73
N PHE A 19 -7.65 1.51 2.47
CA PHE A 19 -6.70 2.48 1.96
C PHE A 19 -7.32 3.87 1.77
N ALA A 20 -8.49 3.96 1.13
CA ALA A 20 -9.14 5.23 0.79
C ALA A 20 -9.54 6.08 2.01
N PHE A 21 -9.87 5.47 3.15
CA PHE A 21 -10.30 6.18 4.36
C PHE A 21 -9.19 6.39 5.38
N GLY A 22 -7.94 6.29 4.93
CA GLY A 22 -6.78 6.37 5.78
C GLY A 22 -6.50 7.67 6.44
N ASP A 23 -6.43 8.69 5.60
CA ASP A 23 -6.01 10.03 5.98
C ASP A 23 -7.04 10.67 6.92
N LEU A 24 -8.20 10.02 7.13
CA LEU A 24 -9.15 10.38 8.17
C LEU A 24 -8.66 10.05 9.60
N LEU A 25 -7.67 9.16 9.73
CA LEU A 25 -7.19 8.67 11.03
C LEU A 25 -6.00 9.46 11.57
N ILE A 26 -5.24 10.15 10.72
CA ILE A 26 -4.17 11.05 11.14
C ILE A 26 -4.27 12.38 10.39
N PRO A 27 -3.98 13.51 11.05
CA PRO A 27 -4.18 14.82 10.44
C PRO A 27 -3.23 15.10 9.28
N GLN A 28 -2.02 14.53 9.26
CA GLN A 28 -0.98 14.87 8.27
C GLN A 28 0.02 13.72 8.04
N GLU A 29 -0.06 13.05 6.89
CA GLU A 29 0.98 12.08 6.45
C GLU A 29 2.33 12.75 6.19
N ASN A 30 2.35 14.04 5.82
CA ASN A 30 3.57 14.81 5.57
C ASN A 30 4.52 14.84 6.77
N VAL A 31 3.99 14.76 7.99
CA VAL A 31 4.80 14.69 9.22
C VAL A 31 5.71 13.44 9.23
N ILE A 32 5.28 12.35 8.59
CA ILE A 32 6.06 11.13 8.44
C ILE A 32 7.20 11.33 7.43
N PHE A 33 6.90 11.96 6.28
CA PHE A 33 7.91 12.23 5.25
C PHE A 33 8.94 13.28 5.68
N ASP A 34 8.54 14.22 6.54
CA ASP A 34 9.37 15.30 7.07
C ASP A 34 9.88 15.02 8.50
N ALA A 35 9.98 13.75 8.91
CA ALA A 35 10.42 13.36 10.26
C ALA A 35 11.78 13.95 10.66
N ASP A 36 12.68 14.19 9.70
CA ASP A 36 13.98 14.81 9.93
C ASP A 36 13.91 16.34 10.08
N LYS A 37 12.93 16.98 9.43
CA LYS A 37 12.70 18.43 9.53
C LYS A 37 11.91 18.80 10.78
N ASN A 38 10.93 17.98 11.15
CA ASN A 38 10.01 18.20 12.27
C ASN A 38 9.98 16.98 13.22
N PRO A 39 11.11 16.63 13.87
CA PRO A 39 11.23 15.41 14.67
C PRO A 39 10.31 15.37 15.91
N SER A 40 10.01 16.54 16.49
CA SER A 40 9.07 16.65 17.60
C SER A 40 7.64 16.27 17.19
N ASP A 41 7.17 16.82 16.06
CA ASP A 41 5.83 16.55 15.52
C ASP A 41 5.69 15.08 15.12
N PHE A 42 6.74 14.52 14.52
CA PHE A 42 6.83 13.08 14.24
C PHE A 42 6.70 12.25 15.52
N ALA A 43 7.51 12.53 16.54
CA ALA A 43 7.51 11.76 17.77
C ALA A 43 6.15 11.84 18.50
N GLU A 44 5.52 13.02 18.52
CA GLU A 44 4.17 13.19 19.05
C GLU A 44 3.16 12.36 18.27
N LEU A 45 3.15 12.44 16.94
CA LEU A 45 2.22 11.70 16.08
C LEU A 45 2.34 10.18 16.28
N VAL A 46 3.55 9.63 16.15
CA VAL A 46 3.76 8.17 16.09
C VAL A 46 3.58 7.47 17.44
N THR A 47 3.55 8.23 18.53
CA THR A 47 3.26 7.72 19.88
C THR A 47 1.76 7.72 20.20
N THR A 48 0.92 8.33 19.36
CA THR A 48 -0.54 8.33 19.56
C THR A 48 -1.21 6.98 19.28
N THR A 49 -2.38 6.78 19.89
CA THR A 49 -3.23 5.61 19.60
C THR A 49 -3.79 5.67 18.17
N ASN A 50 -4.12 6.87 17.67
CA ASN A 50 -4.64 7.07 16.32
C ASN A 50 -3.63 6.62 15.25
N PHE A 51 -2.35 6.96 15.44
CA PHE A 51 -1.29 6.49 14.55
C PHE A 51 -1.22 4.96 14.50
N ARG A 52 -1.37 4.26 15.64
CA ARG A 52 -1.37 2.78 15.64
C ARG A 52 -2.48 2.20 14.79
N TYR A 53 -3.69 2.76 14.86
CA TYR A 53 -4.79 2.34 14.00
C TYR A 53 -4.53 2.67 12.53
N TRP A 54 -4.00 3.87 12.24
CA TRP A 54 -3.62 4.28 10.89
C TRP A 54 -2.51 3.41 10.28
N ALA A 55 -1.54 2.97 11.07
CA ALA A 55 -0.47 2.11 10.59
C ALA A 55 -0.94 0.65 10.48
N ALA A 56 -1.76 0.16 11.44
CA ALA A 56 -2.35 -1.18 11.39
C ALA A 56 -3.24 -1.37 10.16
N ARG A 57 -4.07 -0.37 9.82
CA ARG A 57 -4.95 -0.46 8.64
C ARG A 57 -4.15 -0.50 7.33
N GLY A 58 -3.04 0.22 7.22
CA GLY A 58 -2.14 0.15 6.05
C GLY A 58 -1.50 -1.23 5.93
N PHE A 59 -1.00 -1.75 7.06
CA PHE A 59 -0.41 -3.09 7.14
C PHE A 59 -1.40 -4.22 6.81
N LEU A 60 -2.64 -4.14 7.30
CA LEU A 60 -3.70 -5.09 6.94
C LEU A 60 -4.17 -4.90 5.49
N GLY A 61 -4.23 -3.66 5.02
CA GLY A 61 -4.61 -3.31 3.66
C GLY A 61 -3.74 -3.99 2.63
N VAL A 62 -2.41 -3.95 2.79
CA VAL A 62 -1.48 -4.56 1.81
C VAL A 62 -1.61 -6.08 1.76
N LEU A 63 -1.87 -6.73 2.91
CA LEU A 63 -2.12 -8.18 2.98
C LEU A 63 -3.45 -8.57 2.30
N MET A 64 -4.49 -7.78 2.52
CA MET A 64 -5.79 -8.00 1.88
C MET A 64 -5.70 -7.79 0.37
N GLU A 65 -4.98 -6.75 -0.07
CA GLU A 65 -4.73 -6.50 -1.48
C GLU A 65 -4.05 -7.69 -2.15
N MET A 66 -3.09 -8.33 -1.48
CA MET A 66 -2.42 -9.53 -1.98
C MET A 66 -3.38 -10.69 -2.26
N ILE A 67 -4.24 -11.01 -1.29
CA ILE A 67 -5.27 -12.04 -1.45
C ILE A 67 -6.23 -11.65 -2.58
N GLY A 68 -6.58 -10.37 -2.64
CA GLY A 68 -7.44 -9.77 -3.62
C GLY A 68 -6.95 -9.93 -5.05
N THR A 69 -5.70 -9.58 -5.30
CA THR A 69 -5.07 -9.59 -6.62
C THR A 69 -4.92 -11.02 -7.16
N VAL A 70 -4.61 -11.99 -6.29
CA VAL A 70 -4.66 -13.42 -6.64
C VAL A 70 -6.06 -13.82 -7.08
N GLY A 71 -7.09 -13.38 -6.34
CA GLY A 71 -8.49 -13.59 -6.71
C GLY A 71 -8.85 -13.05 -8.09
N LEU A 72 -8.40 -11.83 -8.40
CA LEU A 72 -8.60 -11.20 -9.69
C LEU A 72 -7.92 -11.98 -10.82
N TYR A 73 -6.67 -12.43 -10.62
CA TYR A 73 -6.01 -13.28 -11.60
C TYR A 73 -6.77 -14.59 -11.84
N LEU A 74 -7.16 -15.30 -10.77
CA LEU A 74 -7.92 -16.56 -10.89
C LEU A 74 -9.26 -16.37 -11.63
N TYR A 75 -9.87 -15.19 -11.51
CA TYR A 75 -11.07 -14.83 -12.27
C TYR A 75 -10.79 -14.64 -13.76
N LEU A 76 -9.63 -14.03 -14.10
CA LEU A 76 -9.23 -13.72 -15.47
C LEU A 76 -8.46 -14.86 -16.17
N GLN A 77 -8.00 -15.88 -15.45
CA GLN A 77 -7.07 -16.89 -15.97
C GLN A 77 -7.60 -17.70 -17.16
N LYS A 78 -8.93 -17.81 -17.32
CA LYS A 78 -9.57 -18.55 -18.42
C LYS A 78 -9.97 -17.65 -19.59
N THR A 79 -9.41 -16.45 -19.68
CA THR A 79 -9.75 -15.46 -20.71
C THR A 79 -8.57 -15.25 -21.66
N LYS A 80 -8.83 -14.63 -22.81
CA LYS A 80 -7.79 -14.21 -23.75
C LYS A 80 -6.78 -13.20 -23.18
N ALA A 81 -7.07 -12.63 -22.00
CA ALA A 81 -6.25 -11.65 -21.33
C ALA A 81 -5.34 -12.27 -20.24
N GLU A 82 -5.28 -13.60 -20.13
CA GLU A 82 -4.55 -14.31 -19.07
C GLU A 82 -3.10 -13.86 -18.93
N LYS A 83 -2.31 -13.84 -20.02
CA LYS A 83 -0.89 -13.44 -19.97
C LYS A 83 -0.70 -12.03 -19.41
N THR A 84 -1.58 -11.11 -19.79
CA THR A 84 -1.57 -9.73 -19.28
C THR A 84 -1.94 -9.69 -17.80
N ALA A 85 -2.95 -10.47 -17.38
CA ALA A 85 -3.33 -10.59 -15.97
C ALA A 85 -2.21 -11.22 -15.12
N PHE A 86 -1.48 -12.19 -15.67
CA PHE A 86 -0.37 -12.84 -14.98
C PHE A 86 0.80 -11.87 -14.74
N ILE A 87 1.18 -11.08 -15.75
CA ILE A 87 2.19 -10.03 -15.58
C ILE A 87 1.74 -9.02 -14.52
N GLY A 88 0.48 -8.57 -14.59
CA GLY A 88 -0.10 -7.69 -13.57
C GLY A 88 -0.04 -8.29 -12.17
N LEU A 89 -0.32 -9.58 -12.02
CA LEU A 89 -0.22 -10.30 -10.75
C LEU A 89 1.20 -10.30 -10.22
N LEU A 90 2.18 -10.70 -11.03
CA LEU A 90 3.58 -10.80 -10.60
C LEU A 90 4.15 -9.45 -10.14
N LEU A 91 3.83 -8.37 -10.87
CA LEU A 91 4.24 -7.03 -10.49
C LEU A 91 3.55 -6.59 -9.20
N SER A 92 2.24 -6.83 -9.06
CA SER A 92 1.51 -6.48 -7.84
C SER A 92 2.00 -7.26 -6.61
N LEU A 93 2.30 -8.56 -6.76
CA LEU A 93 2.89 -9.37 -5.68
C LEU A 93 4.29 -8.87 -5.30
N THR A 94 5.10 -8.48 -6.28
CA THR A 94 6.41 -7.86 -6.03
C THR A 94 6.26 -6.57 -5.21
N HIS A 95 5.35 -5.68 -5.61
CA HIS A 95 5.00 -4.49 -4.84
C HIS A 95 4.59 -4.85 -3.41
N GLN A 96 3.70 -5.82 -3.23
CA GLN A 96 3.19 -6.18 -1.90
C GLN A 96 4.28 -6.73 -0.99
N ILE A 97 5.24 -7.49 -1.52
CA ILE A 97 6.41 -7.95 -0.76
C ILE A 97 7.28 -6.76 -0.32
N LEU A 98 7.54 -5.79 -1.22
CA LEU A 98 8.32 -4.60 -0.89
C LEU A 98 7.57 -3.67 0.09
N GLY A 99 6.29 -3.43 -0.18
CA GLY A 99 5.39 -2.61 0.61
C GLY A 99 5.17 -3.18 2.01
N PHE A 100 5.12 -4.50 2.15
CA PHE A 100 5.07 -5.15 3.46
C PHE A 100 6.25 -4.74 4.35
N GLY A 101 7.46 -4.61 3.78
CA GLY A 101 8.62 -4.09 4.50
C GLY A 101 8.43 -2.66 4.98
N VAL A 102 7.97 -1.77 4.09
CA VAL A 102 7.71 -0.35 4.41
C VAL A 102 6.65 -0.23 5.52
N PHE A 103 5.49 -0.88 5.36
CA PHE A 103 4.44 -0.84 6.37
C PHE A 103 4.83 -1.50 7.70
N SER A 104 5.72 -2.51 7.68
CA SER A 104 6.27 -3.11 8.91
C SER A 104 7.11 -2.09 9.69
N ILE A 105 7.98 -1.35 9.00
CA ILE A 105 8.80 -0.31 9.62
C ILE A 105 7.90 0.77 10.24
N ILE A 106 6.92 1.27 9.47
CA ILE A 106 5.99 2.30 9.93
C ILE A 106 5.19 1.81 11.15
N TYR A 107 4.69 0.58 11.13
CA TYR A 107 3.84 0.06 12.20
C TYR A 107 4.61 -0.29 13.47
N PHE A 108 5.75 -0.97 13.35
CA PHE A 108 6.48 -1.49 14.51
C PHE A 108 7.60 -0.58 14.99
N MET A 109 8.34 0.06 14.07
CA MET A 109 9.57 0.80 14.40
C MET A 109 9.28 2.25 14.80
N PHE A 110 8.43 2.96 14.05
CA PHE A 110 8.21 4.40 14.27
C PHE A 110 7.71 4.74 15.68
N PRO A 111 6.77 4.00 16.31
CA PRO A 111 6.37 4.28 17.68
C PRO A 111 7.52 4.16 18.70
N VAL A 112 8.44 3.22 18.48
CA VAL A 112 9.63 3.04 19.32
C VAL A 112 10.60 4.21 19.12
N LEU A 113 10.84 4.63 17.87
CA LEU A 113 11.68 5.78 17.57
C LEU A 113 11.13 7.08 18.18
N GLY A 114 9.82 7.32 18.09
CA GLY A 114 9.18 8.47 18.73
C GLY A 114 9.31 8.46 20.26
N THR A 115 9.14 7.29 20.88
CA THR A 115 9.32 7.14 22.33
C THR A 115 10.77 7.42 22.76
N LEU A 116 11.75 6.88 22.03
CA LEU A 116 13.18 7.12 22.32
C LEU A 116 13.57 8.58 22.13
N TYR A 117 13.00 9.25 21.12
CA TYR A 117 13.19 10.68 20.92
C TYR A 117 12.66 11.49 22.10
N GLN A 118 11.44 11.19 22.58
CA GLN A 118 10.83 11.83 23.76
C GLN A 118 11.65 11.60 25.05
N GLN A 119 12.43 10.51 25.12
CA GLN A 119 13.37 10.23 26.20
C GLN A 119 14.70 11.00 26.07
N GLY A 120 14.87 11.84 25.06
CA GLY A 120 16.05 12.66 24.81
C GLY A 120 17.07 12.04 23.87
N ASN A 121 16.82 10.85 23.31
CA ASN A 121 17.71 10.25 22.32
C ASN A 121 17.40 10.77 20.90
N THR A 122 17.92 11.95 20.58
CA THR A 122 17.65 12.63 19.30
C THR A 122 18.28 11.93 18.09
N SER A 123 19.35 11.15 18.29
CA SER A 123 20.08 10.45 17.21
C SER A 123 19.22 9.43 16.45
N VAL A 124 18.13 8.96 17.06
CA VAL A 124 17.26 7.92 16.48
C VAL A 124 16.45 8.41 15.28
N MET A 125 16.35 9.73 15.07
CA MET A 125 15.63 10.31 13.92
C MET A 125 16.30 10.04 12.57
N ALA A 126 17.59 9.73 12.58
CA ALA A 126 18.29 9.25 11.38
C ALA A 126 17.67 7.96 10.81
N TYR A 127 16.95 7.18 11.62
CA TYR A 127 16.27 5.94 11.21
C TYR A 127 14.77 6.11 10.93
N ALA A 128 14.21 7.29 11.22
CA ALA A 128 12.81 7.62 10.98
C ALA A 128 12.59 8.27 9.61
N THR A 129 13.67 8.71 8.95
CA THR A 129 13.60 9.43 7.69
C THR A 129 13.12 8.52 6.55
N MET A 130 12.11 8.99 5.80
CA MET A 130 11.64 8.36 4.56
C MET A 130 12.48 8.84 3.37
N LYS A 131 13.80 8.97 3.54
CA LYS A 131 14.76 9.42 2.52
C LYS A 131 15.67 8.26 2.11
N ASP A 132 16.50 8.51 1.10
CA ASP A 132 17.57 7.63 0.65
C ASP A 132 17.09 6.18 0.37
N GLU A 133 17.54 5.19 1.13
CA GLU A 133 17.23 3.79 0.89
C GLU A 133 15.74 3.47 1.07
N LEU A 134 15.08 4.09 2.06
CA LEU A 134 13.66 3.85 2.32
C LEU A 134 12.79 4.54 1.27
N ALA A 135 13.20 5.72 0.80
CA ALA A 135 12.58 6.40 -0.35
C ALA A 135 12.70 5.56 -1.62
N LEU A 136 13.89 5.01 -1.89
CA LEU A 136 14.12 4.15 -3.06
C LEU A 136 13.28 2.86 -2.99
N LEU A 137 13.19 2.24 -1.81
CA LEU A 137 12.35 1.06 -1.60
C LEU A 137 10.86 1.37 -1.81
N MET A 138 10.36 2.46 -1.22
CA MET A 138 8.97 2.88 -1.39
C MET A 138 8.66 3.30 -2.84
N GLY A 139 9.52 4.11 -3.45
CA GLY A 139 9.34 4.60 -4.81
C GLY A 139 9.38 3.47 -5.84
N SER A 140 10.35 2.57 -5.75
CA SER A 140 10.40 1.39 -6.63
C SER A 140 9.16 0.50 -6.46
N SER A 141 8.72 0.29 -5.22
CA SER A 141 7.49 -0.42 -4.89
C SER A 141 6.27 0.22 -5.56
N LEU A 142 6.12 1.54 -5.49
CA LEU A 142 5.02 2.29 -6.12
C LEU A 142 5.08 2.22 -7.66
N LEU A 143 6.25 2.35 -8.28
CA LEU A 143 6.36 2.24 -9.74
C LEU A 143 5.98 0.83 -10.23
N ILE A 144 6.41 -0.19 -9.50
CA ILE A 144 6.07 -1.59 -9.78
C ILE A 144 4.55 -1.79 -9.64
N THR A 145 3.92 -1.25 -8.60
CA THR A 145 2.47 -1.38 -8.41
C THR A 145 1.69 -0.67 -9.50
N LEU A 146 2.06 0.56 -9.87
CA LEU A 146 1.40 1.30 -10.94
C LEU A 146 1.46 0.54 -12.26
N THR A 147 2.62 -0.04 -12.56
CA THR A 147 2.80 -0.88 -13.74
C THR A 147 1.91 -2.12 -13.65
N GLY A 148 1.94 -2.85 -12.52
CA GLY A 148 1.11 -4.03 -12.30
C GLY A 148 -0.39 -3.77 -12.43
N LEU A 149 -0.87 -2.67 -11.83
CA LEU A 149 -2.25 -2.22 -11.90
C LEU A 149 -2.65 -1.80 -13.32
N ALA A 150 -1.76 -1.17 -14.09
CA ALA A 150 -2.01 -0.88 -15.50
C ALA A 150 -2.21 -2.17 -16.31
N PHE A 151 -1.35 -3.18 -16.10
CA PHE A 151 -1.53 -4.50 -16.72
C PHE A 151 -2.85 -5.16 -16.30
N MET A 152 -3.23 -5.09 -15.01
CA MET A 152 -4.53 -5.59 -14.55
C MET A 152 -5.71 -4.85 -15.16
N ALA A 153 -5.64 -3.52 -15.28
CA ALA A 153 -6.67 -2.71 -15.92
C ALA A 153 -6.85 -3.07 -17.39
N VAL A 154 -5.75 -3.23 -18.12
CA VAL A 154 -5.76 -3.70 -19.52
C VAL A 154 -6.31 -5.13 -19.60
N ALA A 155 -5.96 -6.00 -18.67
CA ALA A 155 -6.47 -7.37 -18.65
C ALA A 155 -7.99 -7.40 -18.42
N ILE A 156 -8.50 -6.62 -17.47
CA ILE A 156 -9.93 -6.42 -17.23
C ILE A 156 -10.62 -5.95 -18.52
N TRP A 157 -10.09 -4.90 -19.15
CA TRP A 157 -10.63 -4.36 -20.40
C TRP A 157 -10.69 -5.40 -21.51
N ARG A 158 -9.62 -6.17 -21.70
CA ARG A 158 -9.51 -7.19 -22.76
C ARG A 158 -10.33 -8.45 -22.47
N SER A 159 -10.64 -8.74 -21.20
CA SER A 159 -11.33 -9.96 -20.79
C SER A 159 -12.80 -10.01 -21.20
N GLY A 160 -13.48 -8.86 -21.24
CA GLY A 160 -14.94 -8.77 -21.39
C GLY A 160 -15.73 -9.38 -20.22
N LYS A 161 -15.10 -9.65 -19.06
CA LYS A 161 -15.73 -10.29 -17.90
C LYS A 161 -16.15 -9.33 -16.79
N LEU A 162 -15.63 -8.10 -16.80
CA LEU A 162 -15.90 -7.03 -15.84
C LEU A 162 -16.10 -5.71 -16.59
N PRO A 163 -16.72 -4.69 -15.97
CA PRO A 163 -16.83 -3.35 -16.55
C PRO A 163 -15.43 -2.78 -16.87
N LYS A 164 -15.24 -2.27 -18.09
CA LYS A 164 -13.92 -1.81 -18.57
C LYS A 164 -13.30 -0.70 -17.70
N TRP A 165 -14.13 0.09 -17.04
CA TRP A 165 -13.70 1.20 -16.18
C TRP A 165 -13.20 0.75 -14.80
N SER A 166 -13.58 -0.44 -14.32
CA SER A 166 -13.31 -0.85 -12.93
C SER A 166 -11.80 -0.99 -12.65
N GLY A 167 -11.03 -1.48 -13.62
CA GLY A 167 -9.57 -1.57 -13.50
C GLY A 167 -8.89 -0.20 -13.49
N TRP A 168 -9.40 0.74 -14.29
CA TRP A 168 -8.84 2.09 -14.39
C TRP A 168 -9.09 2.92 -13.14
N LEU A 169 -10.22 2.73 -12.44
CA LEU A 169 -10.45 3.41 -11.16
C LEU A 169 -9.40 3.05 -10.11
N VAL A 170 -9.02 1.77 -10.03
CA VAL A 170 -7.98 1.31 -9.10
C VAL A 170 -6.63 1.90 -9.48
N PHE A 171 -6.27 1.87 -10.76
CA PHE A 171 -5.04 2.48 -11.26
C PHE A 171 -4.98 3.98 -10.93
N LEU A 172 -6.07 4.72 -11.19
CA LEU A 172 -6.13 6.15 -10.89
C LEU A 172 -6.01 6.44 -9.40
N GLY A 173 -6.63 5.62 -8.53
CA GLY A 173 -6.49 5.75 -7.09
C GLY A 173 -5.03 5.68 -6.63
N PHE A 174 -4.27 4.71 -7.14
CA PHE A 174 -2.84 4.59 -6.84
C PHE A 174 -1.99 5.68 -7.52
N PHE A 175 -2.34 6.10 -8.73
CA PHE A 175 -1.62 7.15 -9.45
C PHE A 175 -1.65 8.50 -8.74
N LEU A 176 -2.70 8.74 -7.94
CA LEU A 176 -2.85 9.96 -7.15
C LEU A 176 -2.12 9.92 -5.80
N ILE A 177 -1.52 8.77 -5.42
CA ILE A 177 -0.73 8.68 -4.19
C ILE A 177 0.52 9.56 -4.35
N PRO A 178 0.80 10.47 -3.39
CA PRO A 178 2.00 11.29 -3.42
C PRO A 178 3.26 10.43 -3.48
N PHE A 179 4.19 10.83 -4.32
CA PHE A 179 5.52 10.23 -4.38
C PHE A 179 6.44 10.96 -3.38
N PRO A 180 7.20 10.23 -2.54
CA PRO A 180 8.22 10.84 -1.68
C PRO A 180 9.35 11.48 -2.49
#